data_AF-A0A962WV24-F1
#
_entry.id   AF-A0A962WV24-F1
#
_cell.length_a   1.000
_cell.length_b   1.000
_cell.length_c   1.000
_cell.angle_alpha   90.00
_cell.angle_beta   90.00
_cell.angle_gamma   90.00
#
_symmetry.space_group_name_H-M   'P 1'
#
loop_
_entity.id
_entity.type
_entity.pdbx_description
1 polymer ?
#
loop_
_entity_poly.entity_id
_entity_poly.type
_entity_poly.pdbx_seq_one_letter_code
_entity_poly.pdbx_strand_id
1 'polypeptide(L)'
;MSNVSTDRTDESFFGEVISTYTRAQAFEDGVLVDAGPMAKEIGFRFPVALTSAVWADCVAWTDGDNQKMPFQDQSGRLYDLLFMAAFAIQTSEDSSDRLLYGVLLYDLYRVPRDGFSTEAKPVTLKLIIGPGDQGEPVLTILFPNQD
;
A
#
# COMPACT_ATOMS: atom_id res chain seq x y z
N MET A 1 -49.75 7.71 31.28
CA MET A 1 -49.30 7.08 30.02
C MET A 1 -47.78 7.03 30.09
N SER A 2 -47.23 5.90 30.50
CA SER A 2 -45.79 5.69 30.68
C SER A 2 -45.19 5.25 29.34
N ASN A 3 -44.38 6.13 28.74
CA ASN A 3 -43.60 5.81 27.55
C ASN A 3 -42.53 4.78 27.93
N VAL A 4 -42.70 3.55 27.46
CA VAL A 4 -41.66 2.53 27.45
C VAL A 4 -40.70 2.90 26.32
N SER A 5 -39.51 3.38 26.69
CA SER A 5 -38.39 3.48 25.76
C SER A 5 -37.92 2.08 25.43
N THR A 6 -38.23 1.62 24.21
CA THR A 6 -37.65 0.39 23.65
C THR A 6 -36.18 0.66 23.39
N ASP A 7 -35.34 0.32 24.37
CA ASP A 7 -33.89 0.22 24.22
C ASP A 7 -33.62 -0.92 23.23
N ARG A 8 -33.34 -0.56 21.98
CA ARG A 8 -33.05 -1.51 20.92
C ARG A 8 -31.55 -1.79 21.01
N THR A 9 -31.18 -2.84 21.72
CA THR A 9 -29.83 -3.38 21.69
C THR A 9 -29.56 -3.85 20.25
N ASP A 10 -28.81 -3.05 19.50
CA ASP A 10 -28.28 -3.41 18.19
C ASP A 10 -27.26 -4.54 18.37
N GLU A 11 -27.75 -5.76 18.55
CA GLU A 11 -26.93 -6.97 18.46
C GLU A 11 -26.42 -7.06 17.02
N SER A 12 -25.12 -6.80 16.86
CA SER A 12 -24.38 -7.07 15.62
C SER A 12 -24.70 -8.50 15.15
N PHE A 13 -25.02 -8.66 13.87
CA PHE A 13 -25.28 -9.97 13.24
C PHE A 13 -24.15 -10.99 13.45
N PHE A 14 -22.93 -10.51 13.69
CA PHE A 14 -21.72 -11.32 13.91
C PHE A 14 -21.34 -11.47 15.39
N GLY A 15 -22.15 -10.95 16.33
CA GLY A 15 -21.86 -10.92 17.76
C GLY A 15 -20.93 -9.77 18.16
N GLU A 16 -20.40 -9.84 19.38
CA GLU A 16 -19.45 -8.86 19.94
C GLU A 16 -18.08 -8.98 19.27
N VAL A 17 -17.48 -7.84 18.91
CA VAL A 17 -16.14 -7.80 18.34
C VAL A 17 -15.12 -8.21 19.40
N ILE A 18 -14.41 -9.32 19.17
CA ILE A 18 -13.43 -9.86 20.12
C ILE A 18 -12.07 -9.14 20.07
N SER A 19 -11.72 -8.58 18.92
CA SER A 19 -10.48 -7.81 18.71
C SER A 19 -10.55 -7.03 17.40
N THR A 20 -9.99 -5.82 17.39
CA THR A 20 -9.77 -5.02 16.18
C THR A 20 -8.28 -4.82 15.99
N TYR A 21 -7.78 -5.00 14.77
CA TYR A 21 -6.40 -4.69 14.40
C TYR A 21 -6.38 -3.40 13.59
N THR A 22 -5.75 -2.36 14.14
CA THR A 22 -5.77 -1.02 13.54
C THR A 22 -4.63 -0.84 12.56
N ARG A 23 -4.80 0.10 11.64
CA ARG A 23 -3.74 0.53 10.73
C ARG A 23 -2.56 1.13 11.50
N ALA A 24 -2.83 1.87 12.58
CA ALA A 24 -1.78 2.35 13.48
C ALA A 24 -0.92 1.20 14.05
N GLN A 25 -1.57 0.13 14.53
CA GLN A 25 -0.86 -1.09 14.97
C GLN A 25 -0.07 -1.72 13.82
N ALA A 26 -0.62 -1.77 12.61
CA ALA A 26 0.10 -2.28 11.45
C ALA A 26 1.38 -1.49 11.11
N PHE A 27 1.43 -0.18 11.37
CA PHE A 27 2.66 0.60 11.27
C PHE A 27 3.62 0.32 12.43
N GLU A 28 3.11 0.22 13.67
CA GLU A 28 3.93 -0.08 14.86
C GLU A 28 4.61 -1.45 14.75
N ASP A 29 3.89 -2.46 14.26
CA ASP A 29 4.38 -3.82 14.05
C ASP A 29 5.25 -3.95 12.78
N GLY A 30 5.40 -2.87 12.00
CA GLY A 30 6.18 -2.85 10.77
C GLY A 30 5.58 -3.68 9.63
N VAL A 31 4.29 -4.00 9.69
CA VAL A 31 3.54 -4.63 8.58
C VAL A 31 3.33 -3.63 7.44
N LEU A 32 3.06 -2.37 7.79
CA LEU A 32 2.98 -1.24 6.87
C LEU A 32 4.14 -0.29 7.06
N VAL A 33 4.58 0.31 5.96
CA VAL A 33 5.62 1.34 5.92
C VAL A 33 5.04 2.59 5.25
N ASP A 34 5.15 3.74 5.91
CA ASP A 34 4.68 5.02 5.37
C ASP A 34 5.53 5.42 4.16
N ALA A 35 4.88 5.78 3.05
CA ALA A 35 5.56 6.31 1.86
C ALA A 35 6.10 7.74 2.08
N GLY A 36 5.70 8.39 3.17
CA GLY A 36 6.23 9.67 3.61
C GLY A 36 5.83 10.83 2.69
N PRO A 37 6.56 11.96 2.75
CA PRO A 37 6.20 13.19 2.04
C PRO A 37 6.25 13.06 0.51
N MET A 38 7.07 12.15 -0.02
CA MET A 38 7.24 11.94 -1.47
C MET A 38 5.93 11.57 -2.17
N ALA A 39 5.04 10.85 -1.51
CA ALA A 39 3.71 10.55 -2.06
C ALA A 39 2.91 11.83 -2.36
N LYS A 40 2.97 12.82 -1.45
CA LYS A 40 2.31 14.11 -1.67
C LYS A 40 2.95 14.90 -2.81
N GLU A 41 4.28 14.86 -2.90
CA GLU A 41 5.05 15.52 -3.97
C GLU A 41 4.70 14.98 -5.36
N ILE A 42 4.46 13.67 -5.46
CA ILE A 42 4.03 13.00 -6.70
C ILE A 42 2.56 13.29 -7.03
N GLY A 43 1.77 13.76 -6.05
CA GLY A 43 0.39 14.22 -6.25
C GLY A 43 -0.68 13.33 -5.62
N PHE A 44 -0.32 12.35 -4.78
CA PHE A 44 -1.30 11.59 -4.02
C PHE A 44 -2.03 12.48 -3.00
N ARG A 45 -3.37 12.42 -3.03
CA ARG A 45 -4.23 13.18 -2.10
C ARG A 45 -4.46 12.46 -0.77
N PHE A 46 -4.38 11.14 -0.77
CA PHE A 46 -4.59 10.29 0.40
C PHE A 46 -3.26 9.76 0.92
N PRO A 47 -3.14 9.47 2.22
CA PRO A 47 -1.97 8.81 2.77
C PRO A 47 -1.68 7.50 2.05
N VAL A 48 -0.41 7.26 1.70
CA VAL A 48 0.03 6.05 1.00
C VAL A 48 0.93 5.26 1.93
N ALA A 49 0.67 3.96 2.07
CA ALA A 49 1.58 3.03 2.71
C ALA A 49 1.94 1.88 1.77
N LEU A 50 3.07 1.23 2.04
CA LEU A 50 3.49 0.00 1.39
C LEU A 50 3.46 -1.13 2.40
N THR A 51 3.18 -2.37 1.98
CA THR A 51 3.49 -3.52 2.84
C THR A 51 5.00 -3.63 3.01
N SER A 52 5.44 -4.18 4.14
CA SER A 52 6.85 -4.42 4.41
C SER A 52 7.53 -5.29 3.36
N ALA A 53 6.79 -6.23 2.76
CA ALA A 53 7.27 -7.05 1.65
C ALA A 53 7.58 -6.21 0.41
N VAL A 54 6.66 -5.32 0.00
CA VAL A 54 6.91 -4.41 -1.14
C VAL A 54 8.03 -3.43 -0.80
N TRP A 55 8.07 -2.91 0.42
CA TRP A 55 9.17 -2.03 0.84
C TRP A 55 10.53 -2.72 0.72
N ALA A 56 10.68 -3.92 1.31
CA ALA A 56 11.94 -4.66 1.32
C ALA A 56 12.43 -5.03 -0.08
N ASP A 57 11.49 -5.33 -0.98
CA ASP A 57 11.74 -5.82 -2.32
C ASP A 57 11.97 -4.66 -3.32
N CYS A 58 11.10 -3.66 -3.31
CA CYS A 58 11.07 -2.60 -4.31
C CYS A 58 11.81 -1.34 -3.88
N VAL A 59 11.80 -0.96 -2.60
CA VAL A 59 12.27 0.35 -2.14
C VAL A 59 13.60 0.28 -1.41
N ALA A 60 13.68 -0.57 -0.37
CA ALA A 60 14.78 -0.61 0.56
C ALA A 60 16.12 -0.82 -0.17
N TRP A 61 17.07 0.08 0.08
CA TRP A 61 18.39 -0.01 -0.52
C TRP A 61 19.41 0.69 0.39
N THR A 62 20.53 0.03 0.63
CA THR A 62 21.55 0.47 1.58
C THR A 62 22.93 0.48 0.93
N ASP A 63 23.90 1.13 1.58
CA ASP A 63 25.30 1.11 1.12
C ASP A 63 25.88 -0.31 1.04
N GLY A 64 25.39 -1.24 1.87
CA GLY A 64 25.77 -2.65 1.81
C GLY A 64 25.27 -3.35 0.55
N ASP A 65 24.15 -2.91 -0.03
CA ASP A 65 23.66 -3.42 -1.31
C ASP A 65 24.51 -2.89 -2.46
N ASN A 66 24.88 -1.59 -2.42
CA ASN A 66 25.77 -0.94 -3.40
C ASN A 66 27.17 -1.57 -3.48
N GLN A 67 27.61 -2.31 -2.45
CA GLN A 67 28.87 -3.05 -2.49
C GLN A 67 28.80 -4.34 -3.31
N LYS A 68 27.59 -4.88 -3.52
CA LYS A 68 27.37 -6.20 -4.15
C LYS A 68 26.59 -6.11 -5.46
N MET A 69 25.85 -5.03 -5.65
CA MET A 69 24.88 -4.84 -6.72
C MET A 69 25.07 -3.46 -7.36
N PRO A 70 24.49 -3.21 -8.55
CA PRO A 70 24.56 -1.91 -9.19
C PRO A 70 24.08 -0.80 -8.26
N PHE A 71 24.70 0.38 -8.39
CA PHE A 71 24.34 1.53 -7.56
C PHE A 71 22.86 1.87 -7.74
N GLN A 72 22.14 1.99 -6.62
CA GLN A 72 20.79 2.52 -6.57
C GLN A 72 20.66 3.44 -5.35
N ASP A 73 19.65 4.31 -5.41
CA ASP A 73 19.28 5.18 -4.31
C ASP A 73 17.88 4.81 -3.80
N GLN A 74 17.72 4.68 -2.48
CA GLN A 74 16.44 4.28 -1.87
C GLN A 74 15.32 5.29 -2.18
N SER A 75 15.63 6.59 -2.19
CA SER A 75 14.63 7.62 -2.47
C SER A 75 14.23 7.62 -3.95
N GLY A 76 15.17 7.38 -4.86
CA GLY A 76 14.89 7.15 -6.28
C GLY A 76 14.00 5.93 -6.51
N ARG A 77 14.25 4.82 -5.81
CA ARG A 77 13.40 3.62 -5.90
C ARG A 77 11.99 3.85 -5.38
N LEU A 78 11.83 4.60 -4.29
CA LEU A 78 10.52 5.02 -3.78
C LEU A 78 9.79 5.92 -4.78
N TYR A 79 10.53 6.86 -5.39
CA TYR A 79 10.00 7.76 -6.41
C TYR A 79 9.48 6.96 -7.61
N ASP A 80 10.28 6.04 -8.16
CA ASP A 80 9.89 5.21 -9.31
C ASP A 80 8.62 4.42 -9.02
N LEU A 81 8.53 3.79 -7.84
CA LEU A 81 7.35 3.03 -7.43
C LEU A 81 6.09 3.90 -7.36
N LEU A 82 6.18 5.06 -6.70
CA LEU A 82 5.05 5.96 -6.51
C LEU A 82 4.66 6.65 -7.83
N PHE A 83 5.64 7.02 -8.65
CA PHE A 83 5.42 7.61 -9.97
C PHE A 83 4.71 6.62 -10.89
N MET A 84 5.14 5.36 -10.92
CA MET A 84 4.47 4.32 -11.71
C MET A 84 3.05 4.04 -11.22
N ALA A 85 2.80 4.09 -9.91
CA ALA A 85 1.45 4.01 -9.37
C ALA A 85 0.57 5.19 -9.81
N ALA A 86 1.08 6.43 -9.70
CA ALA A 86 0.37 7.62 -10.15
C ALA A 86 0.10 7.58 -11.67
N PHE A 87 1.11 7.22 -12.46
CA PHE A 87 0.98 7.05 -13.90
C PHE A 87 -0.09 6.01 -14.25
N ALA A 88 -0.14 4.88 -13.54
CA ALA A 88 -1.17 3.87 -13.74
C ALA A 88 -2.58 4.40 -13.42
N ILE A 89 -2.75 5.22 -12.38
CA ILE A 89 -4.03 5.88 -12.07
C ILE A 89 -4.45 6.85 -13.18
N GLN A 90 -3.51 7.61 -13.73
CA GLN A 90 -3.82 8.57 -14.80
C GLN A 90 -4.09 7.89 -16.16
N THR A 91 -3.49 6.73 -16.41
CA THR A 91 -3.59 6.02 -17.69
C THR A 91 -4.55 4.84 -17.68
N SER A 92 -5.17 4.55 -16.54
CA SER A 92 -6.32 3.65 -16.48
C SER A 92 -7.52 4.35 -17.13
N GLU A 93 -7.62 4.28 -18.45
CA GLU A 93 -8.90 4.45 -19.16
C GLU A 93 -9.88 3.36 -18.66
N ASP A 94 -11.19 3.50 -18.92
CA ASP A 94 -12.34 2.63 -18.55
C ASP A 94 -12.23 1.12 -18.92
N SER A 95 -11.01 0.61 -19.10
CA SER A 95 -10.62 -0.79 -19.08
C SER A 95 -11.03 -1.43 -17.75
N SER A 96 -12.24 -1.98 -17.73
CA SER A 96 -12.87 -2.66 -16.60
C SER A 96 -11.97 -3.67 -15.88
N ASP A 97 -10.93 -4.21 -16.52
CA ASP A 97 -10.00 -5.18 -15.91
C ASP A 97 -8.98 -4.57 -14.94
N ARG A 98 -8.64 -3.28 -15.07
CA ARG A 98 -7.59 -2.64 -14.26
C ARG A 98 -8.09 -1.94 -13.01
N LEU A 99 -9.39 -1.67 -12.92
CA LEU A 99 -10.04 -0.98 -11.80
C LEU A 99 -11.26 -1.78 -11.33
N LEU A 100 -11.04 -3.03 -10.92
CA LEU A 100 -12.07 -3.87 -10.31
C LEU A 100 -12.12 -3.59 -8.81
N TYR A 101 -13.27 -3.13 -8.32
CA TYR A 101 -13.55 -3.03 -6.88
C TYR A 101 -12.55 -2.18 -6.06
N GLY A 102 -11.99 -1.11 -6.65
CA GLY A 102 -11.01 -0.25 -5.95
C GLY A 102 -9.59 -0.81 -5.92
N VAL A 103 -9.31 -1.82 -6.75
CA VAL A 103 -7.99 -2.43 -6.94
C VAL A 103 -7.40 -1.99 -8.29
N LEU A 104 -6.16 -1.48 -8.28
CA LEU A 104 -5.38 -1.16 -9.47
C LEU A 104 -4.11 -2.02 -9.54
N LEU A 105 -3.92 -2.72 -10.66
CA LEU A 105 -2.69 -3.46 -10.94
C LEU A 105 -1.78 -2.68 -11.91
N TYR A 106 -0.49 -2.59 -11.57
CA TYR A 106 0.51 -1.92 -12.40
C TYR A 106 1.87 -2.60 -12.30
N ASP A 107 2.69 -2.44 -13.33
CA ASP A 107 4.04 -3.01 -13.37
C ASP A 107 5.09 -1.97 -13.00
N LEU A 108 6.09 -2.41 -12.24
CA LEU A 108 7.29 -1.66 -11.89
C LEU A 108 8.51 -2.46 -12.37
N TYR A 109 9.46 -1.79 -13.02
CA TYR A 109 10.77 -2.37 -13.29
C TYR A 109 11.72 -1.95 -12.19
N ARG A 110 12.28 -2.92 -11.47
CA ARG A 110 13.23 -2.66 -10.38
C ARG A 110 14.36 -3.67 -10.42
N VAL A 111 15.55 -3.30 -9.95
CA VAL A 111 16.62 -4.29 -9.71
C VAL A 111 16.28 -5.04 -8.42
N PRO A 112 16.06 -6.37 -8.46
CA PRO A 112 15.73 -7.09 -7.25
C PRO A 112 16.82 -7.00 -6.20
N ARG A 113 16.44 -6.83 -4.93
CA ARG A 113 17.40 -6.81 -3.81
C ARG A 113 17.74 -8.22 -3.35
N ASP A 114 18.18 -9.07 -4.28
CA ASP A 114 18.49 -10.49 -4.05
C ASP A 114 20.00 -10.78 -3.86
N GLY A 115 20.84 -9.75 -4.00
CA GLY A 115 22.29 -9.83 -3.83
C GLY A 115 23.07 -10.19 -5.10
N PHE A 116 22.40 -10.46 -6.23
CA PHE A 116 23.07 -10.90 -7.46
C PHE A 116 22.48 -10.34 -8.75
N SER A 117 21.22 -9.89 -8.76
CA SER A 117 20.61 -9.30 -9.95
C SER A 117 21.27 -7.96 -10.31
N THR A 118 21.60 -7.80 -11.59
CA THR A 118 22.23 -6.57 -12.12
C THR A 118 21.33 -5.78 -13.07
N GLU A 119 20.17 -6.33 -13.42
CA GLU A 119 19.24 -5.76 -14.39
C GLU A 119 17.86 -5.56 -13.76
N ALA A 120 17.14 -4.57 -14.28
CA ALA A 120 15.78 -4.30 -13.86
C ALA A 120 14.85 -5.42 -14.34
N LYS A 121 14.05 -5.96 -13.43
CA LYS A 121 13.05 -6.99 -13.71
C LYS A 121 11.65 -6.44 -13.41
N PRO A 122 10.64 -6.80 -14.21
CA PRO A 122 9.27 -6.42 -13.94
C PRO A 122 8.76 -7.09 -12.67
N VAL A 123 7.95 -6.36 -11.91
CA VAL A 123 7.13 -6.88 -10.83
C VAL A 123 5.76 -6.21 -10.91
N THR A 124 4.70 -6.99 -10.77
CA THR A 124 3.34 -6.46 -10.71
C THR A 124 3.00 -6.12 -9.27
N LEU A 125 2.54 -4.91 -9.05
CA LEU A 125 2.07 -4.39 -7.78
C LEU A 125 0.57 -4.11 -7.83
N LYS A 126 -0.05 -4.18 -6.66
CA LYS A 126 -1.45 -3.90 -6.40
C LYS A 126 -1.53 -2.61 -5.59
N LEU A 127 -2.36 -1.68 -6.02
CA LEU A 127 -2.75 -0.49 -5.25
C LEU A 127 -4.22 -0.63 -4.89
N ILE A 128 -4.54 -0.49 -3.61
CA ILE A 128 -5.93 -0.52 -3.12
C ILE A 128 -6.27 0.77 -2.39
N ILE A 129 -7.54 1.15 -2.45
CA ILE A 129 -8.12 2.19 -1.59
C ILE A 129 -9.05 1.54 -0.57
N GLY A 130 -8.94 1.97 0.70
CA GLY A 130 -9.76 1.47 1.79
C GLY A 130 -9.90 2.48 2.94
N PRO A 131 -10.69 2.14 3.98
CA PRO A 131 -10.81 2.97 5.18
C PRO A 131 -9.57 2.86 6.08
N GLY A 132 -9.13 3.99 6.62
CA GLY A 132 -8.21 4.08 7.73
C GLY A 132 -8.93 3.90 9.08
N ASP A 133 -8.20 4.13 10.17
CA ASP A 133 -8.71 3.87 11.53
C ASP A 133 -9.89 4.75 11.93
N GLN A 134 -10.07 5.90 11.29
CA GLN A 134 -11.20 6.82 11.48
C GLN A 134 -12.15 6.85 10.27
N GLY A 135 -12.03 5.87 9.36
CA GLY A 135 -12.82 5.79 8.13
C GLY A 135 -12.38 6.74 7.02
N GLU A 136 -11.26 7.46 7.20
CA GLU A 136 -10.65 8.29 6.17
C GLU A 136 -10.10 7.42 5.02
N PRO A 137 -10.13 7.88 3.75
CA PRO A 137 -9.56 7.11 2.65
C PRO A 137 -8.04 7.03 2.77
N VAL A 138 -7.51 5.81 2.66
CA VAL A 138 -6.07 5.52 2.62
C VAL A 138 -5.74 4.64 1.42
N LEU A 139 -4.52 4.79 0.92
CA LEU A 139 -3.97 3.99 -0.17
C LEU A 139 -2.94 3.00 0.37
N THR A 140 -2.97 1.77 -0.12
CA THR A 140 -1.97 0.75 0.24
C THR A 140 -1.44 0.07 -1.01
N ILE A 141 -0.11 -0.01 -1.13
CA ILE A 141 0.61 -0.71 -2.20
C ILE A 141 1.13 -2.04 -1.65
N LEU A 142 0.78 -3.13 -2.32
CA LEU A 142 1.05 -4.49 -1.89
C LEU A 142 1.29 -5.41 -3.10
N PHE A 143 1.74 -6.64 -2.86
CA PHE A 143 1.78 -7.64 -3.94
C PHE A 143 0.37 -8.16 -4.26
N PRO A 144 0.11 -8.65 -5.48
CA PRO A 144 -1.22 -9.14 -5.88
C PRO A 144 -1.80 -10.24 -4.98
N ASN A 145 -0.93 -11.06 -4.39
CA ASN A 145 -1.27 -12.18 -3.51
C ASN A 145 -1.45 -11.80 -2.03
N GLN A 146 -1.24 -10.53 -1.67
CA GLN A 146 -1.50 -10.00 -0.33
C GLN A 146 -2.85 -9.29 -0.34
N ASP A 147 -3.56 -9.24 0.79
CA ASP A 147 -4.82 -8.49 0.94
C ASP A 147 -4.73 -7.48 2.09
#